data_AF-A0A2N1LF71-F1
#
_entry.id   AF-A0A2N1LF71-F1
#
_cell.length_a   1.000
_cell.length_b   1.000
_cell.length_c   1.000
_cell.angle_alpha   90.00
_cell.angle_beta   90.00
_cell.angle_gamma   90.00
#
_symmetry.space_group_name_H-M   'P 1'
#
loop_
_entity.id
_entity.type
_entity.pdbx_description
1 polymer ?
#
loop_
_entity_poly.entity_id
_entity_poly.type
_entity_poly.pdbx_seq_one_letter_code
_entity_poly.pdbx_strand_id
1 'polypeptide(L)'
;GNSTSSSSGSSNSPLEENRNRFKRVFDSKKEVGETNDYTFETVRQEIRHFTGEKIGKSTVENFYYGKGNPTFTTVMSIMKWVESKEVASSVNNNNNNASSANNNNDNNASSANNNR
;
A
#
# COMPACT_ATOMS: atom_id res chain seq x y z
N GLY A 1 -1.67 -38.86 18.29
CA GLY A 1 -0.36 -38.18 18.18
C GLY A 1 -0.59 -36.85 17.50
N ASN A 2 -0.24 -35.77 18.18
CA ASN A 2 -0.38 -34.38 17.73
C ASN A 2 0.71 -34.08 16.68
N SER A 3 0.33 -33.91 15.42
CA SER A 3 1.25 -33.42 14.39
C SER A 3 1.11 -31.91 14.30
N THR A 4 1.79 -31.20 15.20
CA THR A 4 2.18 -29.80 14.98
C THR A 4 3.08 -29.76 13.75
N SER A 5 2.53 -29.36 12.61
CA SER A 5 3.32 -29.01 11.44
C SER A 5 4.17 -27.80 11.80
N SER A 6 5.44 -28.10 12.03
CA SER A 6 6.53 -27.14 12.11
C SER A 6 6.37 -26.11 11.01
N SER A 7 6.03 -24.88 11.41
CA SER A 7 6.12 -23.70 10.57
C SER A 7 7.56 -23.66 10.07
N SER A 8 7.76 -24.00 8.81
CA SER A 8 9.03 -23.83 8.14
C SER A 8 9.30 -22.34 8.09
N GLY A 9 10.06 -21.85 9.08
CA GLY A 9 10.70 -20.54 9.06
C GLY A 9 11.73 -20.51 7.95
N SER A 10 11.26 -20.53 6.70
CA SER A 10 12.06 -20.17 5.55
C SER A 10 12.33 -18.69 5.71
N SER A 11 13.58 -18.35 6.06
CA SER A 11 14.04 -16.98 5.96
C SER A 11 13.92 -16.57 4.51
N ASN A 12 12.81 -15.93 4.14
CA ASN A 12 12.64 -15.35 2.82
C ASN A 12 13.86 -14.45 2.59
N SER A 13 14.52 -14.62 1.44
CA SER A 13 15.59 -13.70 1.08
C SER A 13 15.03 -12.27 1.04
N PRO A 14 15.84 -11.22 1.30
CA PRO A 14 15.35 -9.83 1.23
C PRO A 14 14.68 -9.51 -0.12
N LEU A 15 15.15 -10.11 -1.21
CA LEU A 15 14.54 -9.98 -2.53
C LEU A 15 13.17 -10.65 -2.62
N GLU A 16 13.02 -11.83 -2.03
CA GLU A 16 11.75 -12.56 -2.01
C GLU A 16 10.70 -11.86 -1.16
N GLU A 17 11.10 -11.29 -0.03
CA GLU A 17 10.22 -10.45 0.78
C GLU A 17 9.75 -9.21 0.00
N ASN A 18 10.66 -8.53 -0.71
CA ASN A 18 10.31 -7.41 -1.58
C ASN A 18 9.34 -7.80 -2.70
N ARG A 19 9.52 -8.99 -3.29
CA ARG A 19 8.59 -9.53 -4.29
C ARG A 19 7.22 -9.82 -3.70
N ASN A 20 7.16 -10.37 -2.48
CA ASN A 20 5.90 -10.65 -1.79
C ASN A 20 5.14 -9.35 -1.46
N ARG A 21 5.83 -8.33 -0.96
CA ARG A 21 5.25 -7.00 -0.72
C ARG A 21 4.72 -6.38 -2.00
N PHE A 22 5.53 -6.39 -3.06
CA PHE A 22 5.11 -5.91 -4.37
C PHE A 22 3.87 -6.64 -4.88
N LYS A 23 3.86 -7.97 -4.81
CA LYS A 23 2.74 -8.80 -5.27
C LYS A 23 1.44 -8.46 -4.54
N ARG A 24 1.49 -8.30 -3.22
CA ARG A 24 0.32 -7.89 -2.42
C ARG A 24 -0.23 -6.53 -2.86
N VAL A 25 0.65 -5.54 -3.07
CA VAL A 25 0.24 -4.21 -3.53
C VAL A 25 -0.28 -4.27 -4.98
N PHE A 26 0.36 -5.04 -5.84
CA PHE A 26 -0.06 -5.23 -7.22
C PHE A 26 -1.45 -5.88 -7.31
N ASP A 27 -1.66 -6.97 -6.58
CA ASP A 27 -2.93 -7.70 -6.56
C ASP A 27 -4.07 -6.83 -6.02
N SER A 28 -3.78 -5.90 -5.08
CA SER A 28 -4.78 -4.95 -4.59
C SER A 28 -5.27 -3.93 -5.63
N LYS A 29 -4.50 -3.73 -6.71
CA LYS A 29 -4.87 -2.85 -7.82
C LYS A 29 -5.60 -3.58 -8.95
N LYS A 30 -5.62 -4.90 -8.92
CA LYS A 30 -6.20 -5.69 -10.00
C LYS A 30 -7.71 -5.71 -9.83
N GLU A 31 -8.45 -5.15 -10.78
CA GLU A 31 -9.90 -5.32 -10.81
C GLU A 31 -10.28 -6.75 -11.24
N VAL A 32 -11.38 -7.26 -10.71
CA VAL A 32 -11.86 -8.62 -11.00
C VAL A 32 -12.22 -8.70 -12.48
N GLY A 33 -11.42 -9.44 -13.26
CA GLY A 33 -11.63 -9.64 -14.70
C GLY A 33 -10.69 -8.83 -15.60
N GLU A 34 -9.88 -7.92 -15.05
CA GLU A 34 -8.85 -7.24 -15.84
C GLU A 34 -7.65 -8.14 -16.13
N THR A 35 -7.08 -7.95 -17.33
CA THR A 35 -5.82 -8.58 -17.69
C THR A 35 -4.67 -7.92 -16.92
N ASN A 36 -3.73 -8.74 -16.43
CA ASN A 36 -2.54 -8.23 -15.75
C ASN A 36 -1.72 -7.27 -16.66
N ASP A 37 -1.91 -7.35 -17.98
CA ASP A 37 -1.23 -6.55 -18.99
C ASP A 37 -1.39 -5.05 -18.77
N TYR A 38 -2.64 -4.62 -18.57
CA TYR A 38 -2.98 -3.22 -18.28
C TYR A 38 -2.43 -2.80 -16.92
N THR A 39 -2.57 -3.65 -15.91
CA THR A 39 -2.05 -3.37 -14.56
C THR A 39 -0.53 -3.21 -14.57
N PHE A 40 0.22 -4.04 -15.31
CA PHE A 40 1.67 -3.89 -15.46
C PHE A 40 2.05 -2.57 -16.15
N GLU A 41 1.29 -2.16 -17.17
CA GLU A 41 1.49 -0.89 -17.86
C GLU A 41 1.26 0.30 -16.92
N THR A 42 0.19 0.26 -16.13
CA THR A 42 -0.12 1.30 -15.13
C THR A 42 0.97 1.38 -14.06
N VAL A 43 1.42 0.24 -13.53
CA VAL A 43 2.44 0.20 -12.47
C VAL A 43 3.77 0.74 -12.98
N ARG A 44 4.21 0.40 -14.20
CA ARG A 44 5.46 0.96 -14.74
C ARG A 44 5.37 2.48 -14.92
N GLN A 45 4.21 3.01 -15.30
CA GLN A 45 4.00 4.45 -15.50
C GLN A 45 4.05 5.18 -14.16
N GLU A 46 3.42 4.62 -13.13
CA GLU A 46 3.51 5.18 -11.78
C GLU A 46 4.93 5.16 -11.24
N ILE A 47 5.67 4.04 -11.37
CA ILE A 47 7.07 3.97 -10.94
C ILE A 47 7.89 5.07 -11.62
N ARG A 48 7.73 5.22 -12.94
CA ARG A 48 8.41 6.30 -13.70
C ARG A 48 8.04 7.68 -13.18
N HIS A 49 6.78 7.91 -12.80
CA HIS A 49 6.33 9.18 -12.24
C HIS A 49 6.98 9.47 -10.87
N PHE A 50 7.07 8.47 -10.00
CA PHE A 50 7.63 8.63 -8.66
C PHE A 50 9.15 8.72 -8.62
N THR A 51 9.85 7.96 -9.46
CA THR A 51 11.31 7.80 -9.36
C THR A 51 12.06 8.46 -10.51
N GLY A 52 11.37 8.81 -11.60
CA GLY A 52 11.99 9.22 -12.86
C GLY A 52 12.58 8.07 -13.68
N GLU A 53 12.67 6.87 -13.11
CA GLU A 53 13.34 5.72 -13.73
C GLU A 53 12.46 5.12 -14.83
N LYS A 54 13.02 4.94 -16.02
CA LYS A 54 12.34 4.28 -17.14
C LYS A 54 12.56 2.77 -17.07
N ILE A 55 11.64 2.07 -16.43
CA ILE A 55 11.63 0.61 -16.42
C ILE A 55 10.73 0.02 -17.50
N GLY A 56 11.11 -1.15 -18.02
CA GLY A 56 10.31 -1.89 -18.99
C GLY A 56 9.10 -2.55 -18.33
N LYS A 57 8.02 -2.77 -19.10
CA LYS A 57 6.88 -3.56 -18.65
C LYS A 57 7.28 -4.99 -18.26
N SER A 58 8.14 -5.61 -19.08
CA SER A 58 8.72 -6.92 -18.80
C SER A 58 9.53 -6.96 -17.50
N THR A 59 10.14 -5.85 -17.08
CA THR A 59 10.84 -5.76 -15.80
C THR A 59 9.86 -5.88 -14.63
N VAL A 60 8.73 -5.17 -14.68
CA VAL A 60 7.67 -5.24 -13.66
C VAL A 60 7.05 -6.64 -13.64
N GLU A 61 6.75 -7.20 -14.81
CA GLU A 61 6.22 -8.55 -14.96
C GLU A 61 7.17 -9.62 -14.39
N ASN A 62 8.46 -9.52 -14.72
CA ASN A 62 9.46 -10.44 -14.18
C ASN A 62 9.57 -10.33 -12.66
N PHE A 63 9.49 -9.11 -12.12
CA PHE A 63 9.47 -8.92 -10.67
C PHE A 63 8.26 -9.59 -10.02
N TYR A 64 7.08 -9.45 -10.61
CA TYR A 64 5.83 -10.07 -10.17
C TYR A 64 5.89 -11.60 -10.13
N TYR A 65 6.36 -12.23 -11.23
CA TYR A 65 6.46 -13.69 -11.33
C TYR A 65 7.74 -14.27 -10.73
N GLY A 66 8.55 -13.45 -10.07
CA GLY A 66 9.81 -13.88 -9.48
C GLY A 66 10.87 -14.34 -10.49
N LYS A 67 10.78 -13.89 -11.75
CA LYS A 67 11.71 -14.25 -12.82
C LYS A 67 12.91 -13.31 -12.86
N GLY A 68 14.06 -13.87 -13.23
CA GLY A 68 15.32 -13.13 -13.39
C GLY A 68 15.87 -12.57 -12.09
N ASN A 69 16.96 -11.80 -12.21
CA ASN A 69 17.62 -11.12 -11.10
C ASN A 69 17.60 -9.60 -11.36
N PRO A 70 16.70 -8.86 -10.70
CA PRO A 70 16.59 -7.42 -10.91
C PRO A 70 17.83 -6.69 -10.37
N THR A 71 18.23 -5.62 -11.06
CA THR A 71 19.30 -4.75 -10.55
C THR A 71 18.87 -4.05 -9.27
N PHE A 72 19.83 -3.61 -8.45
CA PHE A 72 19.55 -2.85 -7.24
C PHE A 72 18.67 -1.62 -7.50
N THR A 73 18.95 -0.86 -8.57
CA THR A 73 18.15 0.31 -8.98
C THR A 73 16.70 -0.07 -9.31
N THR A 74 16.49 -1.22 -9.95
CA THR A 74 15.16 -1.74 -10.25
C THR A 74 14.41 -2.07 -8.96
N VAL A 75 15.04 -2.81 -8.05
CA VAL A 75 14.45 -3.15 -6.74
C VAL A 75 14.09 -1.88 -5.98
N MET A 76 15.01 -0.93 -5.90
CA MET A 76 14.79 0.33 -5.20
C MET A 76 13.62 1.12 -5.79
N SER A 77 13.53 1.21 -7.12
CA SER A 77 12.44 1.96 -7.78
C SER A 77 11.08 1.33 -7.54
N ILE A 78 11.01 -0.01 -7.59
CA ILE A 78 9.78 -0.76 -7.30
C ILE A 78 9.40 -0.61 -5.83
N MET A 79 10.35 -0.72 -4.90
CA MET A 79 10.06 -0.64 -3.47
C MET A 79 9.63 0.76 -3.03
N LYS A 80 10.20 1.83 -3.61
CA LYS A 80 9.70 3.21 -3.40
C LYS A 80 8.22 3.35 -3.78
N TRP A 81 7.83 2.71 -4.88
CA TRP A 81 6.44 2.68 -5.30
C TRP A 81 5.56 1.86 -4.34
N VAL A 82 6.01 0.67 -3.93
CA VAL A 82 5.30 -0.18 -2.95
C VAL A 82 5.07 0.59 -1.64
N GLU A 83 6.10 1.23 -1.10
CA GLU A 83 6.03 2.01 0.13
C GLU A 83 5.02 3.17 0.01
N SER A 84 5.01 3.88 -1.13
CA SER A 84 4.02 4.93 -1.38
C SER A 84 2.58 4.41 -1.34
N LYS A 85 2.33 3.19 -1.84
CA LYS A 85 0.99 2.58 -1.81
C LYS A 85 0.62 2.05 -0.42
N GLU A 86 1.56 1.45 0.30
CA GLU A 86 1.32 0.97 1.67
C GLU A 86 1.03 2.14 2.63
N VAL A 87 1.72 3.27 2.48
CA VAL A 87 1.44 4.49 3.24
C VAL A 87 0.04 5.03 2.92
N ALA A 88 -0.33 5.11 1.64
CA ALA A 88 -1.66 5.55 1.24
C ALA A 88 -2.77 4.66 1.83
N SER A 89 -2.58 3.34 1.82
CA SER A 89 -3.50 2.38 2.43
C SER A 89 -3.59 2.52 3.96
N SER A 90 -2.47 2.80 4.63
CA SER A 90 -2.45 3.02 6.09
C SER A 90 -3.18 4.30 6.50
N VAL A 91 -2.98 5.39 5.76
CA VAL A 91 -3.69 6.67 6.00
C VAL A 91 -5.20 6.49 5.80
N ASN A 92 -5.61 5.71 4.80
CA ASN A 92 -7.03 5.47 4.51
C ASN A 92 -7.74 4.68 5.64
N ASN A 93 -7.05 3.75 6.30
CA ASN A 93 -7.64 2.95 7.38
C ASN A 93 -7.79 3.70 8.71
N ASN A 94 -6.96 4.72 8.98
CA ASN A 94 -7.06 5.53 10.20
C ASN A 94 -8.14 6.61 10.15
N ASN A 95 -8.66 6.95 8.97
CA ASN A 95 -9.64 8.04 8.83
C ASN A 95 -11.08 7.63 9.21
N ASN A 96 -11.34 6.35 9.49
CA ASN A 96 -12.63 5.89 9.98
C ASN A 96 -12.79 5.98 11.52
N ASN A 97 -11.78 6.44 12.25
CA ASN A 97 -11.86 6.63 13.71
C ASN A 97 -11.69 8.10 14.17
N ALA A 98 -11.68 9.07 13.25
CA ALA A 98 -11.56 10.49 13.58
C ALA A 98 -12.90 11.25 13.56
N SER A 99 -14.04 10.54 13.53
CA SER A 99 -15.39 11.12 13.49
C SER A 99 -16.20 10.83 14.75
N SER A 100 -15.64 11.00 15.95
CA SER A 100 -16.43 10.98 17.19
C SER A 100 -15.73 11.61 18.40
N ALA A 101 -15.09 12.77 18.25
CA ALA A 101 -14.81 13.62 19.40
C ALA A 101 -14.47 15.05 18.98
N ASN A 102 -15.49 15.91 18.82
CA ASN A 102 -15.38 17.26 19.38
C ASN A 102 -16.75 17.90 19.59
N ASN A 103 -17.13 18.04 20.86
CA ASN A 103 -18.21 18.92 21.31
C ASN A 103 -17.79 20.38 21.09
N ASN A 104 -18.69 21.20 20.53
CA ASN A 104 -19.13 22.48 21.10
C ASN A 104 -19.81 23.36 20.04
N ASN A 105 -21.09 23.64 20.25
CA ASN A 105 -21.80 24.87 19.85
C ASN A 105 -23.17 24.82 20.57
N ASP A 106 -23.71 25.82 21.26
CA ASP A 106 -23.51 27.25 21.24
C ASP A 106 -23.89 27.84 22.61
N ASN A 107 -23.17 28.88 23.02
CA ASN A 107 -23.70 29.84 23.97
C ASN A 107 -24.93 30.52 23.36
N ASN A 108 -26.07 30.54 24.05
CA ASN A 108 -27.05 31.60 23.86
C ASN A 108 -27.43 32.22 25.20
N ALA A 109 -27.17 33.52 25.26
CA ALA A 109 -27.49 34.42 26.32
C ALA A 109 -29.00 34.51 26.54
N SER A 110 -29.41 34.77 27.79
CA SER A 110 -30.36 35.87 28.08
C SER A 110 -30.39 36.17 29.58
N SER A 111 -29.95 37.39 29.90
CA SER A 111 -30.24 38.09 31.15
C SER A 111 -31.74 38.10 31.44
N ALA A 112 -32.07 37.90 32.72
CA ALA A 112 -32.96 38.73 33.55
C ALA A 112 -33.59 37.85 34.64
N ASN A 113 -33.41 38.21 35.92
CA ASN A 113 -34.50 38.78 36.70
C ASN A 113 -34.02 39.10 38.13
N ASN A 114 -33.90 40.39 38.44
CA ASN A 114 -33.93 40.88 39.82
C ASN A 114 -35.41 41.20 40.13
N ASN A 115 -35.98 40.62 41.18
CA ASN A 115 -36.64 41.43 42.20
C ASN A 115 -36.95 40.69 43.50
N ARG A 116 -36.79 41.46 44.59
CA ARG A 116 -37.39 41.26 45.91
C ARG A 116 -38.89 41.50 45.86
#